data_AF-A0A1Z9J4Y5-F1
#
_entry.id   AF-A0A1Z9J4Y5-F1
#
_cell.length_a   1.000
_cell.length_b   1.000
_cell.length_c   1.000
_cell.angle_alpha   90.00
_cell.angle_beta   90.00
_cell.angle_gamma   90.00
#
_symmetry.space_group_name_H-M   'P 1'
#
loop_
_entity.id
_entity.type
_entity.pdbx_description
1 polymer ?
#
loop_
_entity_poly.entity_id
_entity_poly.type
_entity_poly.pdbx_seq_one_letter_code
_entity_poly.pdbx_strand_id
1 'polypeptide(L)' 'MSTTLRGVGYVSVWVIIWGFVGSLIDWPLLQSDIYSVYSPGQAVTFGGTALACILLAIKLAPRWLKSDD' A
#
# COMPACT_ATOMS: atom_id res chain seq x y z
N MET A 1 -11.57 2.42 -22.25
CA MET A 1 -10.28 2.42 -21.51
C MET A 1 -9.67 1.03 -21.68
N SER A 2 -8.41 0.88 -22.07
CA SER A 2 -7.82 -0.47 -22.25
C SER A 2 -7.73 -1.21 -20.91
N THR A 3 -7.83 -2.55 -20.94
CA THR A 3 -7.70 -3.40 -19.74
C THR A 3 -6.38 -3.15 -19.02
N THR A 4 -5.30 -2.94 -19.77
CA THR A 4 -3.99 -2.55 -19.22
C THR A 4 -4.05 -1.25 -18.45
N LEU A 5 -4.70 -0.22 -18.99
CA LEU A 5 -4.78 1.09 -18.32
C LEU A 5 -5.65 1.03 -17.05
N ARG A 6 -6.71 0.21 -17.03
CA ARG A 6 -7.48 -0.10 -15.80
C ARG A 6 -6.62 -0.80 -14.76
N GLY A 7 -5.80 -1.78 -15.18
CA GLY A 7 -4.88 -2.51 -14.31
C GLY A 7 -3.83 -1.59 -13.67
N VAL A 8 -3.17 -0.75 -14.49
CA VAL A 8 -2.19 0.23 -14.00
C VAL A 8 -2.84 1.19 -13.00
N GLY A 9 -3.99 1.78 -13.35
CA GLY A 9 -4.70 2.70 -12.46
C GLY A 9 -5.08 2.05 -11.13
N TYR A 10 -5.54 0.80 -11.16
CA TYR A 10 -5.87 0.05 -9.96
C TYR A 10 -4.67 -0.13 -9.02
N VAL A 11 -3.52 -0.58 -9.56
CA VAL A 11 -2.30 -0.76 -8.76
C VAL A 11 -1.77 0.57 -8.25
N SER A 12 -1.78 1.63 -9.07
CA SER A 12 -1.33 2.97 -8.67
C SER A 12 -2.10 3.50 -7.45
N VAL A 13 -3.42 3.29 -7.40
CA VAL A 13 -4.24 3.68 -6.24
C VAL A 13 -3.78 2.96 -4.97
N TRP A 14 -3.51 1.65 -5.05
CA TRP A 14 -3.01 0.89 -3.90
C TRP A 14 -1.62 1.33 -3.44
N VAL A 15 -0.73 1.71 -4.35
CA VAL A 15 0.59 2.25 -4.01
C VAL A 15 0.46 3.57 -3.24
N ILE A 16 -0.44 4.46 -3.67
CA ILE A 16 -0.70 5.73 -2.98
C ILE A 16 -1.28 5.47 -1.58
N ILE A 17 -2.26 4.57 -1.47
CA ILE A 17 -2.86 4.20 -0.18
C ILE A 17 -1.79 3.63 0.76
N TRP A 18 -0.94 2.74 0.27
CA TRP A 18 0.16 2.17 1.05
C TRP A 18 1.10 3.27 1.55
N GLY A 19 1.57 4.16 0.68
CA GLY A 19 2.46 5.26 1.07
C GLY A 19 1.83 6.16 2.14
N PHE A 20 0.57 6.55 1.95
CA PHE A 20 -0.15 7.40 2.91
C PHE A 20 -0.35 6.72 4.26
N VAL A 21 -0.86 5.49 4.30
CA VAL A 21 -1.08 4.74 5.55
C VAL A 21 0.23 4.41 6.24
N GLY A 22 1.26 4.02 5.48
CA GLY A 22 2.61 3.80 5.99
C GLY A 22 3.16 5.04 6.67
N SER A 23 3.09 6.21 6.02
CA SER A 23 3.52 7.48 6.61
C SER A 23 2.72 7.89 7.84
N LEU A 24 1.40 7.66 7.86
CA LEU A 24 0.56 7.96 9.03
C LEU A 24 0.96 7.14 10.26
N ILE A 25 1.39 5.90 10.06
CA ILE A 25 1.86 5.02 11.15
C ILE A 25 3.32 5.36 11.50
N ASP A 26 4.17 5.60 10.50
CA ASP A 26 5.59 5.89 10.67
C ASP A 26 5.84 7.19 11.46
N TRP A 27 5.05 8.24 11.17
CA TRP A 27 5.22 9.55 11.78
C TRP A 27 5.24 9.54 13.32
N PRO A 28 4.19 9.05 14.03
CA PRO A 28 4.20 9.04 15.49
C PRO A 28 5.27 8.11 16.08
N LEU A 29 5.66 7.04 15.37
CA LEU A 29 6.70 6.12 15.82
C LEU A 29 8.09 6.78 15.80
N LEU A 30 8.37 7.55 14.75
CA LEU A 30 9.58 8.36 14.67
C LEU A 30 9.58 9.50 15.70
N GLN A 31 8.46 10.20 15.87
CA GLN A 31 8.35 11.30 16.84
C GLN A 31 8.47 10.84 18.31
N SER A 32 8.20 9.56 18.57
CA SER A 32 8.29 8.97 19.91
C SER A 32 9.62 8.23 20.15
N ASP A 33 10.60 8.36 19.24
CA ASP A 33 11.89 7.67 19.26
C ASP A 33 11.78 6.14 19.42
N ILE A 34 10.68 5.54 18.95
CA ILE A 34 10.47 4.08 19.00
C ILE A 34 11.45 3.37 18.05
N TYR A 35 11.78 4.03 16.94
CA TYR A 35 12.88 3.66 16.06
C TYR A 35 13.43 4.89 15.32
N SER A 36 14.58 4.76 14.68
CA SER A 36 15.21 5.83 13.90
C SER A 36 14.89 5.77 12.40
N VAL A 37 15.19 6.85 11.69
CA VAL A 37 15.12 6.88 10.21
C VAL A 37 16.10 5.85 9.63
N TYR A 38 15.67 5.13 8.60
CA TYR A 38 16.40 4.03 7.95
C TYR A 38 16.67 2.83 8.86
N SER A 39 15.93 2.69 9.95
CA SER A 39 16.03 1.55 10.85
C SER A 39 15.26 0.33 10.35
N PRO A 40 15.58 -0.88 10.86
CA PRO A 40 14.75 -2.06 10.65
C PRO A 40 13.29 -1.87 11.10
N GLY A 41 13.03 -1.05 12.14
CA GLY A 41 11.68 -0.76 12.61
C GLY A 41 10.84 -0.01 11.55
N GLN A 42 11.45 0.96 10.88
CA GLN A 42 10.81 1.66 9.76
C GLN A 42 10.56 0.71 8.58
N ALA A 43 11.51 -0.18 8.28
CA ALA A 43 11.35 -1.19 7.23
C ALA A 43 10.21 -2.17 7.55
N VAL A 44 10.05 -2.58 8.80
CA VAL A 44 8.94 -3.43 9.24
C VAL A 44 7.60 -2.70 9.14
N THR A 45 7.54 -1.42 9.50
CA THR A 45 6.30 -0.61 9.41
C THR A 45 5.83 -0.47 7.96
N PHE A 46 6.72 -0.06 7.05
CA PHE A 46 6.37 0.05 5.63
C PHE A 46 6.17 -1.32 4.98
N GLY A 47 6.95 -2.33 5.35
CA GLY A 47 6.79 -3.70 4.82
C GLY A 47 5.47 -4.34 5.26
N GLY A 48 5.10 -4.21 6.53
CA GLY A 48 3.85 -4.74 7.07
C GLY A 48 2.63 -4.07 6.46
N THR A 49 2.65 -2.74 6.32
CA THR A 49 1.58 -2.00 5.63
C THR A 49 1.50 -2.33 4.13
N ALA A 50 2.64 -2.58 3.47
CA ALA A 50 2.68 -3.01 2.07
C ALA A 50 1.99 -4.37 1.89
N LEU A 51 2.34 -5.35 2.73
CA LEU A 51 1.74 -6.69 2.70
C LEU A 51 0.23 -6.63 2.90
N ALA A 52 -0.24 -5.84 3.87
CA ALA A 52 -1.67 -5.64 4.10
C ALA A 52 -2.36 -5.03 2.85
N CYS A 53 -1.77 -4.01 2.24
CA CYS A 53 -2.30 -3.40 1.02
C CYS A 53 -2.33 -4.38 -0.16
N ILE A 54 -1.29 -5.19 -0.35
CA ILE A 54 -1.21 -6.20 -1.42
C ILE A 54 -2.32 -7.25 -1.24
N LEU A 55 -2.51 -7.77 -0.02
CA LEU A 55 -3.55 -8.77 0.26
C LEU A 55 -4.95 -8.23 -0.03
N LEU A 56 -5.22 -6.98 0.38
CA LEU A 56 -6.49 -6.32 0.09
C LEU A 56 -6.65 -6.04 -1.42
N ALA A 57 -5.59 -5.61 -2.09
CA ALA A 57 -5.59 -5.38 -3.53
C ALA A 57 -5.91 -6.66 -4.31
N ILE A 58 -5.31 -7.79 -3.95
CA ILE A 58 -5.60 -9.10 -4.57
C ILE A 58 -7.06 -9.49 -4.31
N LYS A 59 -7.52 -9.36 -3.05
CA LYS A 59 -8.90 -9.71 -2.67
C LYS A 59 -9.95 -8.87 -3.41
N LEU A 60 -9.67 -7.59 -3.65
CA LEU A 60 -10.60 -6.65 -4.28
C LEU A 60 -10.45 -6.56 -5.80
N ALA A 61 -9.37 -7.08 -6.37
CA ALA A 61 -9.10 -7.01 -7.81
C ALA A 61 -10.25 -7.53 -8.68
N PRO A 62 -10.92 -8.67 -8.37
CA PRO A 62 -12.02 -9.17 -9.19
C PRO A 62 -13.22 -8.21 -9.26
N ARG A 63 -13.42 -7.32 -8.28
CA ARG A 63 -14.52 -6.35 -8.30
C ARG A 63 -14.27 -5.20 -9.27
N TRP A 64 -13.01 -4.87 -9.51
CA TRP A 64 -12.62 -3.67 -10.27
C TRP A 64 -12.03 -3.98 -11.63
N LEU A 65 -11.44 -5.17 -11.79
CA LEU A 65 -10.72 -5.60 -13.00
C LEU A 65 -11.46 -6.66 -13.81
N LYS A 66 -12.55 -7.25 -13.31
CA LYS A 66 -13.37 -8.16 -14.12
C LYS A 66 -13.95 -7.39 -15.31
N SER A 67 -13.79 -7.96 -16.50
CA SER A 67 -14.51 -7.53 -17.70
C SER A 67 -15.95 -8.02 -17.59
N ASP A 68 -16.89 -7.14 -17.91
CA ASP A 68 -18.27 -7.56 -18.20
C ASP A 68 -18.20 -8.28 -19.56
N ASP A 69 -17.99 -9.60 -19.51
CA ASP A 69 -18.15 -10.48 -20.67
C ASP A 69 -19.64 -10.70 -20.95
#